data_AF-Q90YH6-F1
#
_entry.id   AF-Q90YH6-F1
#
_cell.length_a   1.000
_cell.length_b   1.000
_cell.length_c   1.000
_cell.angle_alpha   90.00
_cell.angle_beta   90.00
_cell.angle_gamma   90.00
#
_symmetry.space_group_name_H-M   'P 1'
#
loop_
_entity.id
_entity.type
_entity.pdbx_description
1 polymer ?
#
loop_
_entity_poly.entity_id
_entity_poly.type
_entity_poly.pdbx_seq_one_letter_code
_entity_poly.pdbx_strand_id
1 'polypeptide(L)'
;RAPIDNYETCSLARVPAHAVVTRKDPQLADFIWETLHRVQTDHSFNLFSSEAYAPAKNLMFKDSTVNLVRVPPNTDSFLYLGANYMSIVQSLKKEQASEDASPAIRWCAVGHAETKGKCDTWSISSVSGDGVTTSIECQSASTVEECLKKIMRKEADAIAVDGGQVFT
;
A
#
# COMPACT_ATOMS: atom_id res chain seq x y z
N ARG A 1 -21.27 22.52 -6.44
CA ARG A 1 -21.21 23.07 -5.06
C ARG A 1 -22.36 22.43 -4.28
N ALA A 2 -22.12 22.00 -3.04
CA ALA A 2 -23.10 21.35 -2.17
C ALA A 2 -22.90 21.84 -0.71
N PRO A 3 -23.88 21.66 0.20
CA PRO A 3 -23.69 21.90 1.64
C PRO A 3 -22.51 21.10 2.22
N ILE A 4 -21.90 21.60 3.30
CA ILE A 4 -20.71 20.97 3.90
C ILE A 4 -20.99 19.56 4.45
N ASP A 5 -22.21 19.32 4.90
CA ASP A 5 -22.64 18.03 5.44
C ASP A 5 -22.73 16.95 4.36
N ASN A 6 -22.74 17.31 3.07
CA ASN A 6 -22.79 16.38 1.94
C ASN A 6 -21.39 15.88 1.53
N TYR A 7 -20.40 15.86 2.44
CA TYR A 7 -19.02 15.49 2.12
C TYR A 7 -18.88 14.03 1.63
N GLU A 8 -19.79 13.14 2.00
CA GLU A 8 -19.77 11.74 1.55
C GLU A 8 -19.98 11.61 0.03
N THR A 9 -20.90 12.41 -0.53
CA THR A 9 -21.22 12.41 -1.96
C THR A 9 -20.55 13.54 -2.73
N CYS A 10 -19.95 14.51 -2.04
CA CYS A 10 -19.29 15.68 -2.61
C CYS A 10 -17.92 15.91 -1.97
N SER A 11 -16.99 14.97 -2.21
CA SER A 11 -15.58 15.07 -1.82
C SER A 11 -14.65 14.93 -3.03
N LEU A 12 -13.42 15.42 -2.90
CA LEU A 12 -12.39 15.26 -3.93
C LEU A 12 -11.81 13.84 -3.95
N ALA A 13 -11.68 13.23 -2.77
CA ALA A 13 -11.21 11.87 -2.61
C ALA A 13 -11.56 11.35 -1.21
N ARG A 14 -11.69 10.03 -1.08
CA ARG A 14 -11.62 9.33 0.20
C ARG A 14 -10.18 8.88 0.42
N VAL A 15 -9.60 9.24 1.56
CA VAL A 15 -8.19 8.97 1.87
C VAL A 15 -8.04 8.20 3.19
N PRO A 16 -6.96 7.42 3.35
CA PRO A 16 -6.62 6.79 4.63
C PRO A 16 -6.44 7.81 5.75
N ALA A 17 -6.73 7.41 7.00
CA ALA A 17 -6.47 8.22 8.17
C ALA A 17 -4.95 8.42 8.41
N HIS A 18 -4.59 9.33 9.32
CA HIS A 18 -3.20 9.45 9.76
C HIS A 18 -2.79 8.20 10.57
N ALA A 19 -1.50 7.86 10.55
CA ALA A 19 -0.98 6.67 11.23
C ALA A 19 0.28 7.01 12.04
N VAL A 20 0.48 6.26 13.12
CA VAL A 20 1.76 6.18 13.83
C VAL A 20 2.64 5.18 13.09
N VAL A 21 3.86 5.58 12.74
CA VAL A 21 4.81 4.75 12.00
C VAL A 21 6.00 4.42 12.90
N THR A 22 6.45 3.18 12.89
CA THR A 22 7.64 2.73 13.59
C THR A 22 8.53 1.89 12.66
N ARG A 23 9.77 1.62 13.09
CA ARG A 23 10.66 0.69 12.40
C ARG A 23 10.05 -0.71 12.36
N LYS A 24 10.49 -1.54 11.42
CA LYS A 24 10.05 -2.94 11.29
C LYS A 24 10.61 -3.79 12.44
N ASP A 25 9.96 -3.69 13.59
CA ASP A 25 10.31 -4.36 14.84
C ASP A 25 9.00 -4.71 15.58
N PRO A 26 8.61 -6.00 15.61
CA PRO A 26 7.37 -6.42 16.24
C PRO A 26 7.29 -6.07 17.73
N GLN A 27 8.38 -6.23 18.48
CA GLN A 27 8.38 -5.99 19.93
C GLN A 27 8.18 -4.50 20.22
N LEU A 28 8.85 -3.63 19.46
CA LEU A 28 8.64 -2.21 19.58
C LEU A 28 7.22 -1.80 19.15
N ALA A 29 6.68 -2.41 18.10
CA ALA A 29 5.31 -2.13 17.65
C ALA A 29 4.26 -2.53 18.70
N ASP A 30 4.41 -3.70 19.33
CA ASP A 30 3.58 -4.14 20.46
C ASP A 30 3.68 -3.17 21.64
N PHE A 31 4.91 -2.82 22.03
CA PHE A 31 5.15 -1.90 23.14
C PHE A 31 4.54 -0.50 22.91
N ILE A 32 4.68 0.05 21.70
CA ILE A 32 4.05 1.32 21.32
C ILE A 32 2.53 1.21 21.40
N TRP A 33 1.95 0.13 20.88
CA TRP A 33 0.50 -0.10 20.91
C TRP A 33 -0.02 -0.17 22.35
N GLU A 34 0.59 -0.97 23.21
CA GLU A 34 0.20 -1.10 24.62
C GLU A 34 0.29 0.24 25.37
N THR A 35 1.33 1.02 25.10
CA THR A 35 1.52 2.35 25.69
C THR A 35 0.43 3.32 25.26
N LEU A 36 0.16 3.40 23.95
CA LEU A 36 -0.89 4.27 23.41
C LEU A 36 -2.29 3.83 23.81
N HIS A 37 -2.53 2.53 23.96
CA HIS A 37 -3.80 2.00 24.41
C HIS A 37 -4.07 2.36 25.87
N ARG A 38 -3.06 2.24 26.74
CA ARG A 38 -3.16 2.61 28.16
C ARG A 38 -3.54 4.08 28.36
N VAL A 39 -2.91 4.99 27.61
CA VAL A 39 -3.23 6.43 27.71
C VAL A 39 -4.69 6.70 27.32
N GLN A 40 -5.25 5.94 26.38
CA GLN A 40 -6.66 6.06 25.99
C GLN A 40 -7.62 5.52 27.05
N THR A 41 -7.25 4.45 27.78
CA THR A 41 -8.13 3.81 28.77
C THR A 41 -8.08 4.43 30.15
N ASP A 42 -6.91 4.92 30.57
CA ASP A 42 -6.70 5.40 31.93
C ASP A 42 -7.26 6.83 32.12
N HIS A 43 -7.58 7.53 31.02
CA HIS A 43 -8.12 8.89 30.98
C HIS A 43 -7.33 9.93 31.80
N SER A 44 -6.09 9.61 32.20
CA SER A 44 -5.22 10.47 32.99
C SER A 44 -4.67 11.64 32.17
N PHE A 45 -4.71 11.53 30.84
CA PHE A 45 -4.27 12.56 29.90
C PHE A 45 -5.14 12.53 28.63
N ASN A 46 -5.59 13.69 28.16
CA ASN A 46 -6.33 13.78 26.90
C ASN A 46 -5.36 13.91 25.72
N LEU A 47 -4.93 12.75 25.20
CA LEU A 47 -3.96 12.65 24.10
C LEU A 47 -4.40 13.33 22.81
N PHE A 48 -5.71 13.52 22.61
CA PHE A 48 -6.28 14.07 21.39
C PHE A 48 -6.81 15.50 21.59
N SER A 49 -6.53 16.18 22.70
CA SER A 49 -6.90 17.58 22.86
C SER A 49 -5.68 18.49 22.99
N SER A 50 -5.58 19.46 22.09
CA SER A 50 -4.60 20.54 22.15
C SER A 50 -5.08 21.79 22.90
N GLU A 51 -6.29 21.78 23.49
CA GLU A 51 -6.94 22.99 24.04
C GLU A 51 -6.11 23.69 25.12
N ALA A 52 -5.46 22.92 26.00
CA ALA A 52 -4.60 23.45 27.05
C ALA A 52 -3.32 24.15 26.52
N TYR A 53 -3.03 24.01 25.23
CA TYR A 53 -1.83 24.52 24.54
C TYR A 53 -2.17 25.57 23.48
N ALA A 54 -3.32 26.24 23.61
CA ALA A 54 -3.74 27.29 22.69
C ALA A 54 -2.63 28.35 22.46
N PRO A 55 -2.45 28.86 21.23
CA PRO A 55 -3.33 28.70 20.07
C PRO A 55 -3.02 27.48 19.17
N ALA A 56 -2.10 26.60 19.58
CA ALA A 56 -1.73 25.44 18.76
C ALA A 56 -2.86 24.41 18.68
N LYS A 57 -2.94 23.69 17.54
CA LYS A 57 -3.94 22.66 17.26
C LYS A 57 -3.28 21.42 16.68
N ASN A 58 -3.93 20.27 16.84
CA ASN A 58 -3.47 18.97 16.34
C ASN A 58 -2.04 18.62 16.80
N LEU A 59 -1.73 18.88 18.08
CA LEU A 59 -0.43 18.58 18.66
C LEU A 59 -0.29 17.06 18.84
N MET A 60 0.74 16.49 18.21
CA MET A 60 1.04 15.05 18.16
C MET A 60 0.00 14.22 17.38
N PHE A 61 -1.28 14.34 17.73
CA PHE A 61 -2.42 13.70 17.08
C PHE A 61 -3.42 14.76 16.61
N LYS A 62 -4.30 14.41 15.67
CA LYS A 62 -5.39 15.31 15.27
C LYS A 62 -6.37 15.49 16.43
N ASP A 63 -6.87 16.70 16.62
CA ASP A 63 -7.82 16.99 17.70
C ASP A 63 -9.17 16.29 17.49
N SER A 64 -9.47 15.92 16.24
CA SER A 64 -10.67 15.16 15.86
C SER A 64 -10.51 13.63 16.01
N THR A 65 -9.38 13.15 16.55
CA THR A 65 -9.15 11.70 16.73
C THR A 65 -10.02 11.21 17.88
N VAL A 66 -10.79 10.14 17.64
CA VAL A 66 -11.66 9.54 18.66
C VAL A 66 -11.07 8.26 19.24
N ASN A 67 -10.29 7.51 18.45
CA ASN A 67 -9.62 6.29 18.88
C ASN A 67 -8.41 5.98 17.98
N LEU A 68 -7.52 5.13 18.49
CA LEU A 68 -6.49 4.47 17.70
C LEU A 68 -6.89 3.01 17.44
N VAL A 69 -6.64 2.56 16.22
CA VAL A 69 -6.89 1.17 15.79
C VAL A 69 -5.57 0.53 15.40
N ARG A 70 -5.32 -0.68 15.88
CA ARG A 70 -4.12 -1.43 15.51
C ARG A 70 -4.23 -1.90 14.07
N VAL A 71 -3.25 -1.51 13.26
CA VAL A 71 -3.14 -1.96 11.87
C VAL A 71 -2.76 -3.45 11.84
N PRO A 72 -3.28 -4.26 10.90
CA PRO A 72 -2.92 -5.67 10.78
C PRO A 72 -1.40 -5.89 10.70
N PRO A 73 -0.88 -7.02 11.22
CA PRO A 73 0.54 -7.34 11.11
C PRO A 73 0.98 -7.39 9.65
N ASN A 74 2.26 -7.11 9.39
CA ASN A 74 2.85 -7.06 8.05
C ASN A 74 2.28 -6.00 7.10
N THR A 75 1.49 -5.05 7.60
CA THR A 75 1.06 -3.89 6.82
C THR A 75 2.23 -2.91 6.66
N ASP A 76 2.60 -2.65 5.42
CA ASP A 76 3.54 -1.59 5.05
C ASP A 76 2.81 -0.33 4.54
N SER A 77 3.57 0.71 4.20
CA SER A 77 3.02 1.96 3.69
C SER A 77 2.18 1.80 2.43
N PHE A 78 2.51 0.83 1.56
CA PHE A 78 1.74 0.58 0.36
C PHE A 78 0.39 -0.06 0.67
N LEU A 79 0.39 -1.11 1.49
CA LEU A 79 -0.83 -1.79 1.92
C LEU A 79 -1.75 -0.85 2.71
N TYR A 80 -1.18 0.00 3.57
CA TYR A 80 -1.93 1.00 4.33
C TYR A 80 -2.58 2.06 3.43
N LEU A 81 -1.83 2.58 2.44
CA LEU A 81 -2.30 3.66 1.58
C LEU A 81 -3.21 3.16 0.45
N GLY A 82 -3.01 1.93 0.00
CA GLY A 82 -3.73 1.34 -1.12
C GLY A 82 -3.20 1.78 -2.49
N ALA A 83 -3.49 0.97 -3.51
CA ALA A 83 -2.94 1.14 -4.85
C ALA A 83 -3.36 2.44 -5.54
N ASN A 84 -4.63 2.85 -5.37
CA ASN A 84 -5.14 4.08 -5.98
C ASN A 84 -4.41 5.32 -5.43
N TYR A 85 -4.34 5.45 -4.10
CA TYR A 85 -3.68 6.58 -3.46
C TYR A 85 -2.19 6.62 -3.80
N MET A 86 -1.50 5.47 -3.71
CA MET A 86 -0.08 5.41 -4.04
C MET A 86 0.18 5.77 -5.51
N SER A 87 -0.67 5.33 -6.43
CA SER A 87 -0.52 5.67 -7.85
C SER A 87 -0.66 7.16 -8.11
N ILE A 88 -1.59 7.84 -7.44
CA ILE A 88 -1.75 9.29 -7.51
C ILE A 88 -0.50 9.99 -6.98
N VAL A 89 -0.01 9.59 -5.80
CA VAL A 89 1.21 10.16 -5.19
C VAL A 89 2.42 9.96 -6.09
N GLN A 90 2.56 8.80 -6.71
CA GLN A 90 3.64 8.52 -7.68
C GLN A 90 3.51 9.40 -8.92
N SER A 91 2.31 9.52 -9.51
CA SER A 91 2.06 10.38 -10.66
C SER A 91 2.35 11.85 -10.38
N LEU A 92 2.05 12.34 -9.16
CA LEU A 92 2.35 13.71 -8.76
C LEU A 92 3.85 13.95 -8.57
N LYS A 93 4.60 12.94 -8.11
CA LYS A 93 6.06 13.01 -7.98
C LYS A 93 6.79 12.84 -9.31
N LYS A 94 6.13 12.23 -10.29
CA LYS A 94 6.65 11.97 -11.63
C LYS A 94 6.51 13.24 -12.47
N GLU A 95 7.22 14.30 -12.07
CA GLU A 95 7.55 15.39 -13.00
C GLU A 95 8.43 14.77 -14.09
N GLN A 96 7.83 14.49 -15.26
CA GLN A 96 8.45 13.76 -16.37
C GLN A 96 9.05 12.39 -16.01
N ALA A 97 8.28 11.32 -16.17
CA ALA A 97 8.90 10.18 -16.86
C ALA A 97 8.21 9.99 -18.20
N SER A 98 9.08 9.77 -19.18
CA SER A 98 8.80 9.62 -20.59
C SER A 98 7.59 8.74 -20.86
N GLU A 99 6.99 8.94 -22.04
CA GLU A 99 6.02 8.07 -22.69
C GLU A 99 6.56 6.64 -22.96
N ASP A 100 7.56 6.16 -22.22
CA ASP A 100 8.11 4.80 -22.26
C ASP A 100 7.51 3.95 -21.14
N ALA A 101 6.18 3.97 -20.97
CA ALA A 101 5.55 2.84 -20.31
C ALA A 101 5.70 1.65 -21.27
N SER A 102 6.64 0.76 -20.98
CA SER A 102 6.82 -0.45 -21.79
C SER A 102 5.47 -1.18 -21.86
N PRO A 103 5.00 -1.62 -23.04
CA PRO A 103 3.76 -2.37 -23.17
C PRO A 103 3.90 -3.82 -22.64
N ALA A 104 4.90 -4.07 -21.81
CA ALA A 104 5.27 -5.38 -21.32
C ALA A 104 4.39 -5.78 -20.14
N ILE A 105 3.92 -7.03 -20.13
CA ILE A 105 3.24 -7.60 -18.97
C ILE A 105 4.30 -8.18 -18.04
N ARG A 106 4.38 -7.67 -16.81
CA ARG A 106 5.28 -8.19 -15.78
C ARG A 106 4.62 -9.35 -15.05
N TRP A 107 4.96 -10.56 -15.45
CA TRP A 107 4.45 -11.79 -14.85
C TRP A 107 5.23 -12.14 -13.58
N CYS A 108 4.53 -12.40 -12.47
CA CYS A 108 5.13 -12.80 -11.21
C CYS A 108 5.20 -14.33 -11.10
N ALA A 109 6.41 -14.87 -11.02
CA ALA A 109 6.71 -16.28 -10.87
C ALA A 109 7.17 -16.59 -9.44
N VAL A 110 6.69 -17.70 -8.87
CA VAL A 110 6.98 -18.08 -7.49
C VAL A 110 8.03 -19.18 -7.45
N GLY A 111 9.13 -18.88 -6.78
CA GLY A 111 10.24 -19.82 -6.63
C GLY A 111 11.14 -19.93 -7.88
N HIS A 112 12.21 -20.69 -7.72
CA HIS A 112 13.30 -20.74 -8.70
C HIS A 112 12.90 -21.41 -10.03
N ALA A 113 12.19 -22.54 -9.97
CA ALA A 113 11.81 -23.30 -11.16
C ALA A 113 10.88 -22.50 -12.09
N GLU A 114 9.91 -21.77 -11.52
CA GLU A 114 9.03 -20.92 -12.31
C GLU A 114 9.78 -19.71 -12.86
N THR A 115 10.57 -19.04 -12.03
CA THR A 115 11.30 -17.83 -12.44
C THR A 115 12.34 -18.14 -13.51
N LYS A 116 13.34 -18.96 -13.17
CA LYS A 116 14.53 -19.20 -14.01
C LYS A 116 14.34 -20.25 -15.09
N GLY A 117 13.35 -21.13 -14.93
CA GLY A 117 13.03 -22.13 -15.94
C GLY A 117 11.99 -21.61 -16.92
N LYS A 118 10.74 -21.51 -16.45
CA LYS A 118 9.58 -21.36 -17.35
C LYS A 118 9.35 -19.91 -17.78
N CYS A 119 9.39 -18.97 -16.84
CA CYS A 119 9.10 -17.57 -17.13
C CYS A 119 10.19 -16.97 -18.05
N ASP A 120 11.47 -17.17 -17.71
CA ASP A 120 12.58 -16.66 -18.55
C ASP A 120 12.49 -17.20 -19.99
N THR A 121 12.14 -18.49 -20.18
CA THR A 121 11.90 -19.06 -21.51
C THR A 121 10.72 -18.40 -22.22
N TRP A 122 9.60 -18.18 -21.51
CA TRP A 122 8.42 -17.54 -22.06
C TRP A 122 8.68 -16.08 -22.45
N SER A 123 9.40 -15.33 -21.62
CA SER A 123 9.83 -13.95 -21.87
C SER A 123 10.58 -13.84 -23.21
N ILE A 124 11.58 -14.69 -23.44
CA ILE A 124 12.35 -14.70 -24.69
C ILE A 124 11.46 -15.04 -25.89
N SER A 125 10.55 -16.01 -25.76
CA SER A 125 9.65 -16.42 -26.85
C SER A 125 8.55 -15.38 -27.19
N SER A 126 8.26 -14.45 -26.29
CA SER A 126 7.19 -13.47 -26.44
C SER A 126 7.53 -12.32 -27.40
N VAL A 127 8.81 -12.18 -27.76
CA VAL A 127 9.28 -11.13 -28.68
C VAL A 127 9.17 -11.63 -30.12
N SER A 128 8.09 -11.27 -30.81
CA SER A 128 7.89 -11.56 -32.25
C SER A 128 8.07 -10.29 -33.09
N GLY A 129 8.75 -10.41 -34.23
CA GLY A 129 9.22 -9.28 -35.05
C GLY A 129 8.17 -8.44 -35.80
N ASP A 130 6.88 -8.53 -35.45
CA ASP A 130 5.77 -7.96 -36.23
C ASP A 130 5.08 -6.73 -35.57
N GLY A 131 5.76 -6.07 -34.63
CA GLY A 131 5.37 -4.74 -34.13
C GLY A 131 4.13 -4.66 -33.23
N VAL A 132 3.41 -5.77 -33.01
CA VAL A 132 2.26 -5.87 -32.09
C VAL A 132 2.49 -7.01 -31.09
N THR A 133 3.49 -6.87 -30.23
CA THR A 133 3.77 -7.88 -29.19
C THR A 133 3.79 -7.22 -27.82
N THR A 134 2.81 -7.58 -26.99
CA THR A 134 2.94 -7.50 -25.53
C THR A 134 4.10 -8.40 -25.10
N SER A 135 5.26 -7.82 -24.81
CA SER A 135 6.40 -8.55 -24.28
C SER A 135 6.10 -9.04 -22.86
N ILE A 136 6.64 -10.19 -22.49
CA ILE A 136 6.54 -10.71 -21.12
C ILE A 136 7.84 -10.41 -20.38
N GLU A 137 7.73 -9.82 -19.19
CA GLU A 137 8.84 -9.61 -18.25
C GLU A 137 8.63 -10.45 -16.99
N CYS A 138 9.70 -11.06 -16.49
CA CYS A 138 9.59 -11.97 -15.35
C CYS A 138 9.97 -11.29 -14.03
N GLN A 139 9.02 -11.22 -13.12
CA GLN A 139 9.21 -10.83 -11.74
C GLN A 139 9.27 -12.07 -10.86
N SER A 140 10.14 -12.07 -9.86
CA SER A 140 10.29 -13.21 -8.95
C SER A 140 9.79 -12.87 -7.55
N ALA A 141 9.19 -13.85 -6.90
CA ALA A 141 8.89 -13.82 -5.47
C ALA A 141 9.13 -15.19 -4.83
N SER A 142 9.29 -15.22 -3.51
CA SER A 142 9.47 -16.48 -2.77
C SER A 142 8.15 -17.16 -2.42
N THR A 143 7.05 -16.39 -2.37
CA THR A 143 5.71 -16.87 -2.04
C THR A 143 4.64 -16.18 -2.90
N VAL A 144 3.45 -16.77 -2.97
CA VAL A 144 2.30 -16.17 -3.65
C VAL A 144 1.88 -14.85 -2.99
N GLU A 145 1.88 -14.78 -1.66
CA GLU A 145 1.57 -13.55 -0.93
C GLU A 145 2.53 -12.41 -1.30
N GLU A 146 3.81 -12.70 -1.47
CA GLU A 146 4.78 -11.70 -1.96
C GLU A 146 4.49 -11.26 -3.40
N CYS A 147 4.10 -12.17 -4.29
CA CYS A 147 3.67 -11.80 -5.64
C CYS A 147 2.41 -10.93 -5.62
N LEU A 148 1.41 -11.25 -4.80
CA LEU A 148 0.22 -10.42 -4.64
C LEU A 148 0.59 -9.02 -4.13
N LYS A 149 1.49 -8.91 -3.14
CA LYS A 149 2.04 -7.61 -2.69
C LYS A 149 2.72 -6.85 -3.82
N LYS A 150 3.50 -7.52 -4.66
CA LYS A 150 4.14 -6.91 -5.84
C LYS A 150 3.11 -6.42 -6.86
N ILE A 151 2.04 -7.17 -7.10
CA ILE A 151 0.94 -6.77 -7.99
C ILE A 151 0.24 -5.54 -7.44
N MET A 152 -0.13 -5.56 -6.16
CA MET A 152 -0.71 -4.41 -5.49
C MET A 152 0.19 -3.18 -5.67
N ARG A 153 1.51 -3.34 -5.48
CA ARG A 153 2.54 -2.29 -5.63
C ARG A 153 2.81 -1.81 -7.05
N LYS A 154 2.18 -2.39 -8.08
CA LYS A 154 2.52 -2.21 -9.49
C LYS A 154 3.99 -2.53 -9.80
N GLU A 155 4.60 -3.48 -9.07
CA GLU A 155 5.91 -4.07 -9.40
C GLU A 155 5.75 -5.30 -10.32
N ALA A 156 4.58 -5.94 -10.27
CA ALA A 156 4.15 -6.99 -11.18
C ALA A 156 2.71 -6.69 -11.64
N ASP A 157 2.25 -7.38 -12.69
CA ASP A 157 0.94 -7.16 -13.29
C ASP A 157 0.02 -8.39 -13.16
N ALA A 158 0.58 -9.61 -13.13
CA ALA A 158 -0.21 -10.84 -13.04
C ALA A 158 0.54 -12.01 -12.39
N ILE A 159 -0.21 -12.99 -11.87
CA ILE A 159 0.26 -14.30 -11.38
C ILE A 159 -0.84 -15.35 -11.65
N ALA A 160 -0.46 -16.61 -11.89
CA ALA A 160 -1.40 -17.73 -11.86
C ALA A 160 -1.38 -18.41 -10.48
N VAL A 161 -2.55 -18.57 -9.88
CA VAL A 161 -2.75 -19.10 -8.53
C VAL A 161 -3.88 -20.13 -8.51
N ASP A 162 -3.89 -21.00 -7.50
CA ASP A 162 -5.00 -21.94 -7.31
C ASP A 162 -6.24 -21.26 -6.69
N GLY A 163 -7.39 -21.94 -6.72
CA GLY A 163 -8.65 -21.37 -6.24
C GLY A 163 -8.66 -20.99 -4.74
N GLY A 164 -7.87 -21.66 -3.90
CA GLY A 164 -7.73 -21.30 -2.49
C GLY A 164 -6.99 -19.97 -2.32
N GLN A 165 -5.98 -19.72 -3.15
CA GLN A 165 -5.21 -18.49 -3.17
C GLN A 165 -5.96 -17.30 -3.80
N VAL A 166 -6.94 -17.55 -4.68
CA VAL A 166 -7.83 -16.49 -5.19
C VAL A 166 -8.76 -15.98 -4.09
N PHE A 167 -9.13 -16.83 -3.13
CA PHE A 167 -10.04 -16.48 -2.06
C PHE A 167 -9.38 -15.64 -0.94
N THR A 168 -8.09 -15.89 -0.68
CA THR A 168 -7.30 -15.23 0.39
C THR A 168 -6.73 -13.88 -0.03
#